data_AF-A0A1B8J6I7-F1
#
_entry.id   AF-A0A1B8J6I7-F1
#
_cell.length_a   1.000
_cell.length_b   1.000
_cell.length_c   1.000
_cell.angle_alpha   90.00
_cell.angle_beta   90.00
_cell.angle_gamma   90.00
#
_symmetry.space_group_name_H-M   'P 1'
#
loop_
_entity.id
_entity.type
_entity.pdbx_description
1 polymer ?
#
loop_
_entity_poly.entity_id
_entity_poly.type
_entity_poly.pdbx_seq_one_letter_code
_entity_poly.pdbx_strand_id
1 'polypeptide(L)'
;MAARLDKDLLESAGIYNLAFAGGSVQSGLEIIKRSNKIPQILYIETNVLFERDADSAMLGILFDPLLFKARYYLPALQEKYQPLNVFASFIKRFGGKSDEEKRAIKRDEKIYNLSMEGFLKRYQQPLASLPNYQNRLDSLQKQLQYFENKGVKIIFFTMPIDPLLAKQPRFIEENTLLKQTFSYPFLPMPKHSEYETTDGIRLLYESSERFSKEFVKNAQQIAP
;
A
#
# COMPACT_ATOMS: atom_id res chain seq x y z
N MET A 1 -4.38 -5.63 14.29
CA MET A 1 -4.22 -5.88 12.83
C MET A 1 -4.41 -4.56 12.13
N ALA A 2 -3.56 -4.22 11.16
CA ALA A 2 -3.71 -3.00 10.35
C ALA A 2 -4.96 -3.14 9.46
N ALA A 3 -5.85 -2.16 9.46
CA ALA A 3 -6.91 -2.12 8.47
C ALA A 3 -6.30 -1.75 7.10
N ARG A 4 -6.61 -2.55 6.08
CA ARG A 4 -6.32 -2.23 4.68
C ARG A 4 -7.52 -1.49 4.09
N LEU A 5 -7.31 -0.84 2.94
CA LEU A 5 -8.42 -0.34 2.15
C LEU A 5 -9.46 -1.45 1.93
N ASP A 6 -10.72 -1.07 2.02
CA ASP A 6 -11.87 -1.96 1.87
C ASP A 6 -11.81 -2.63 0.49
N LYS A 7 -11.63 -3.95 0.52
CA LYS A 7 -11.42 -4.75 -0.68
C LYS A 7 -12.66 -4.76 -1.57
N ASP A 8 -13.83 -4.98 -0.98
CA ASP A 8 -15.08 -5.15 -1.74
C ASP A 8 -15.46 -3.82 -2.38
N LEU A 9 -15.24 -2.71 -1.68
CA LEU A 9 -15.43 -1.37 -2.22
C LEU A 9 -14.48 -1.07 -3.39
N LEU A 10 -13.19 -1.37 -3.25
CA LEU A 10 -12.22 -1.19 -4.35
C LEU A 10 -12.58 -2.05 -5.57
N GLU A 11 -12.89 -3.32 -5.37
CA GLU A 11 -13.24 -4.24 -6.46
C GLU A 11 -14.54 -3.83 -7.16
N SER A 12 -15.50 -3.26 -6.44
CA SER A 12 -16.72 -2.69 -7.04
C SER A 12 -16.44 -1.53 -8.00
N ALA A 13 -15.31 -0.84 -7.82
CA ALA A 13 -14.82 0.21 -8.71
C ALA A 13 -13.80 -0.30 -9.75
N GLY A 14 -13.57 -1.61 -9.83
CA GLY A 14 -12.57 -2.21 -10.73
C GLY A 14 -11.11 -1.98 -10.30
N ILE A 15 -10.88 -1.59 -9.04
CA ILE A 15 -9.55 -1.33 -8.48
C ILE A 15 -9.11 -2.51 -7.64
N TYR A 16 -7.86 -2.95 -7.82
CA TYR A 16 -7.28 -4.08 -7.10
C TYR A 16 -6.11 -3.62 -6.23
N ASN A 17 -6.16 -3.95 -4.94
CA ASN A 17 -5.11 -3.62 -3.99
C ASN A 17 -3.98 -4.67 -4.00
N LEU A 18 -2.77 -4.26 -4.36
CA LEU A 18 -1.57 -5.10 -4.38
C LEU A 18 -0.65 -4.87 -3.15
N ALA A 19 -1.25 -4.72 -1.95
CA ALA A 19 -0.50 -4.55 -0.72
C ALA A 19 -0.15 -5.89 -0.05
N PHE A 20 1.16 -6.14 0.14
CA PHE A 20 1.68 -7.27 0.91
C PHE A 20 2.14 -6.80 2.29
N ALA A 21 1.93 -7.64 3.32
CA ALA A 21 2.47 -7.34 4.64
C ALA A 21 4.01 -7.35 4.56
N GLY A 22 4.64 -6.23 4.94
CA GLY A 22 6.10 -6.07 4.85
C GLY A 22 6.63 -5.79 3.44
N GLY A 23 5.76 -5.72 2.43
CA GLY A 23 6.14 -5.42 1.05
C GLY A 23 6.47 -3.94 0.82
N SER A 24 6.95 -3.65 -0.39
CA SER A 24 7.28 -2.32 -0.88
C SER A 24 6.59 -2.05 -2.23
N VAL A 25 6.43 -0.77 -2.58
CA VAL A 25 5.90 -0.37 -3.89
C VAL A 25 6.75 -0.94 -5.02
N GLN A 26 8.08 -0.94 -4.86
CA GLN A 26 9.03 -1.47 -5.84
C GLN A 26 8.79 -2.96 -6.10
N SER A 27 8.43 -3.73 -5.06
CA SER A 27 8.05 -5.14 -5.20
C SER A 27 6.75 -5.28 -5.99
N GLY A 28 5.73 -4.47 -5.69
CA GLY A 28 4.46 -4.48 -6.41
C GLY A 28 4.63 -4.16 -7.89
N LEU A 29 5.40 -3.13 -8.22
CA LEU A 29 5.72 -2.75 -9.60
C LEU A 29 6.44 -3.88 -10.34
N GLU A 30 7.40 -4.55 -9.69
CA GLU A 30 8.13 -5.65 -10.30
C GLU A 30 7.23 -6.88 -10.54
N ILE A 31 6.30 -7.16 -9.63
CA ILE A 31 5.29 -8.23 -9.81
C ILE A 31 4.43 -7.95 -11.05
N ILE A 32 3.91 -6.72 -11.19
CA ILE A 32 3.07 -6.36 -12.34
C ILE A 32 3.88 -6.49 -13.63
N LYS A 33 5.09 -5.94 -13.65
CA LYS A 33 6.01 -6.01 -14.79
C LYS A 33 6.31 -7.44 -15.22
N ARG A 34 6.70 -8.32 -14.30
CA ARG A 34 7.05 -9.73 -14.59
C ARG A 34 5.84 -10.58 -14.93
N SER A 35 4.67 -10.26 -14.39
CA SER A 35 3.43 -10.97 -14.71
C SER A 35 2.89 -10.68 -16.12
N ASN A 36 3.38 -9.61 -16.76
CA ASN A 36 2.88 -9.08 -18.03
C ASN A 36 1.37 -8.74 -18.03
N LYS A 37 0.75 -8.60 -16.85
CA LYS A 37 -0.63 -8.12 -16.68
C LYS A 37 -0.61 -6.60 -16.50
N ILE A 38 -0.51 -5.89 -17.62
CA ILE A 38 -0.36 -4.43 -17.63
C ILE A 38 -1.73 -3.77 -17.37
N PRO A 39 -1.91 -3.02 -16.27
CA PRO A 39 -3.17 -2.34 -15.97
C PRO A 39 -3.29 -1.04 -16.79
N GLN A 40 -4.50 -0.49 -16.87
CA GLN A 40 -4.71 0.82 -17.50
C GLN A 40 -4.22 1.98 -16.60
N ILE A 41 -4.35 1.80 -15.28
CA ILE A 41 -4.03 2.80 -14.27
C ILE A 41 -3.24 2.14 -13.13
N LEU A 42 -2.21 2.84 -12.65
CA LEU A 42 -1.45 2.49 -11.45
C LEU A 42 -1.62 3.58 -10.38
N TYR A 43 -2.23 3.21 -9.26
CA TYR A 43 -2.28 4.03 -8.05
C TYR A 43 -1.09 3.67 -7.16
N ILE A 44 -0.26 4.66 -6.83
CA ILE A 44 0.99 4.46 -6.08
C ILE A 44 0.93 5.18 -4.73
N GLU A 45 1.03 4.41 -3.64
CA GLU A 45 1.08 4.94 -2.28
C GLU A 45 2.43 5.61 -2.02
N THR A 46 2.41 6.89 -1.66
CA THR A 46 3.62 7.73 -1.56
C THR A 46 4.34 7.63 -0.21
N ASN A 47 3.58 7.53 0.89
CA ASN A 47 4.06 7.55 2.27
C ASN A 47 4.78 6.26 2.72
N VAL A 48 5.05 5.34 1.79
CA VAL A 48 5.84 4.11 2.03
C VAL A 48 6.96 3.91 1.01
N LEU A 49 7.14 4.83 0.05
CA LEU A 49 8.08 4.67 -1.07
C LEU A 49 9.54 4.51 -0.64
N PHE A 50 9.94 5.22 0.41
CA PHE A 50 11.33 5.27 0.87
C PHE A 50 11.63 4.36 2.07
N GLU A 51 10.65 3.56 2.50
CA GLU A 51 10.78 2.71 3.70
C GLU A 51 11.50 1.38 3.43
N ARG A 52 11.30 0.78 2.25
CA ARG A 52 11.79 -0.58 1.94
C ARG A 52 12.14 -0.77 0.47
N ASP A 53 13.19 -1.56 0.20
CA ASP A 53 13.58 -1.93 -1.17
C ASP A 53 12.65 -3.00 -1.73
N ALA A 54 12.82 -3.34 -3.00
CA ALA A 54 12.17 -4.53 -3.56
C ALA A 54 12.63 -5.79 -2.78
N ASP A 55 11.67 -6.63 -2.39
CA ASP A 55 11.96 -7.90 -1.74
C ASP A 55 12.38 -8.93 -2.80
N SER A 56 13.67 -8.94 -3.12
CA SER A 56 14.26 -9.85 -4.11
C SER A 56 14.07 -11.33 -3.76
N ALA A 57 14.03 -11.68 -2.47
CA ALA A 57 13.82 -13.06 -2.03
C ALA A 57 12.38 -13.51 -2.31
N MET A 58 11.40 -12.68 -1.92
CA MET A 58 9.99 -12.91 -2.25
C MET A 58 9.77 -12.99 -3.76
N LEU A 59 10.36 -12.05 -4.52
CA LEU A 59 10.26 -12.04 -5.98
C LEU A 59 10.90 -13.28 -6.63
N GLY A 60 12.01 -13.77 -6.08
CA GLY A 60 12.67 -15.00 -6.53
C GLY A 60 11.78 -16.23 -6.34
N ILE A 61 11.11 -16.35 -5.19
CA ILE A 61 10.18 -17.45 -4.90
C ILE A 61 8.93 -17.37 -5.78
N LEU A 62 8.41 -16.16 -6.01
CA LEU A 62 7.19 -15.96 -6.77
C LEU A 62 7.37 -16.28 -8.26
N PHE A 63 8.53 -15.93 -8.83
CA PHE A 63 8.86 -16.09 -10.25
C PHE A 63 9.91 -17.18 -10.52
N ASP A 64 10.12 -18.11 -9.57
CA ASP A 64 10.96 -19.28 -9.82
C ASP A 64 10.44 -20.04 -11.07
N PRO A 65 11.27 -20.27 -12.11
CA PRO A 65 10.79 -20.79 -13.40
C PRO A 65 10.12 -22.16 -13.31
N LEU A 66 10.57 -23.02 -12.38
CA LEU A 66 10.05 -24.36 -12.20
C LEU A 66 8.72 -24.32 -11.44
N LEU A 67 8.69 -23.61 -10.31
CA LEU A 67 7.49 -23.46 -9.49
C LEU A 67 6.41 -22.63 -10.18
N PHE A 68 6.78 -21.59 -10.93
CA PHE A 68 5.85 -20.77 -11.68
C PHE A 68 5.13 -21.58 -12.77
N LYS A 69 5.87 -22.37 -13.55
CA LYS A 69 5.28 -23.30 -14.53
C LYS A 69 4.43 -24.37 -13.85
N ALA A 70 4.93 -24.96 -12.76
CA ALA A 70 4.17 -25.96 -12.01
C ALA A 70 2.84 -25.40 -11.49
N ARG A 71 2.83 -24.21 -10.87
CA ARG A 71 1.60 -23.52 -10.43
C ARG A 71 0.68 -23.14 -11.58
N TYR A 72 1.22 -22.82 -12.75
CA TYR A 72 0.41 -22.52 -13.93
C TYR A 72 -0.38 -23.75 -14.42
N TYR A 73 0.27 -24.92 -14.51
CA TYR A 73 -0.34 -26.14 -15.04
C TYR A 73 -1.04 -27.01 -13.99
N LEU A 74 -0.68 -26.89 -12.71
CA LEU A 74 -1.25 -27.67 -11.61
C LEU A 74 -2.10 -26.76 -10.71
N PRO A 75 -3.42 -26.72 -10.89
CA PRO A 75 -4.33 -25.92 -10.06
C PRO A 75 -4.13 -26.16 -8.57
N ALA A 76 -3.87 -27.40 -8.15
CA ALA A 76 -3.65 -27.75 -6.73
C ALA A 76 -2.50 -26.99 -6.06
N LEU A 77 -1.53 -26.47 -6.84
CA LEU A 77 -0.41 -25.68 -6.32
C LEU A 77 -0.71 -24.17 -6.25
N GLN A 78 -1.81 -23.70 -6.85
CA GLN A 78 -2.22 -22.31 -6.77
C GLN A 78 -2.91 -22.06 -5.42
N GLU A 79 -2.52 -21.00 -4.70
CA GLU A 79 -3.12 -20.67 -3.40
C GLU A 79 -4.65 -20.55 -3.45
N LYS A 80 -5.23 -20.08 -4.57
CA LYS A 80 -6.70 -19.96 -4.71
C LYS A 80 -7.44 -21.30 -4.65
N TYR A 81 -6.76 -22.41 -4.91
CA TYR A 81 -7.34 -23.76 -4.92
C TYR A 81 -6.84 -24.61 -3.75
N GLN A 82 -6.06 -24.05 -2.82
CA GLN A 82 -5.66 -24.78 -1.62
C GLN A 82 -6.89 -24.92 -0.70
N PRO A 83 -7.32 -26.15 -0.36
CA PRO A 83 -8.52 -26.38 0.44
C PRO A 83 -8.42 -25.76 1.84
N LEU A 84 -7.21 -25.63 2.38
CA LEU A 84 -6.95 -24.94 3.65
C LEU A 84 -7.46 -23.49 3.68
N ASN A 85 -7.44 -22.77 2.55
CA ASN A 85 -7.95 -21.40 2.47
C ASN A 85 -9.49 -21.34 2.53
N VAL A 86 -10.17 -22.39 2.07
CA VAL A 86 -11.62 -22.55 2.22
C VAL A 86 -11.96 -22.86 3.68
N PHE A 87 -11.24 -23.77 4.33
CA PHE A 87 -11.45 -24.05 5.76
C PHE A 87 -11.13 -22.84 6.65
N ALA A 88 -10.07 -22.10 6.34
CA ALA A 88 -9.73 -20.85 7.02
C ALA A 88 -10.83 -19.79 6.84
N SER A 89 -11.45 -19.68 5.66
CA SER A 89 -12.56 -18.73 5.44
C SER A 89 -13.82 -19.12 6.21
N PHE A 90 -14.12 -20.42 6.34
CA PHE A 90 -15.19 -20.92 7.21
C PHE A 90 -14.93 -20.60 8.69
N ILE A 91 -13.72 -20.85 9.20
CA ILE A 91 -13.36 -20.50 10.60
C ILE A 91 -13.44 -18.98 10.82
N LYS A 92 -13.00 -18.18 9.85
CA LYS A 92 -13.07 -16.71 9.92
C LYS A 92 -14.52 -16.19 9.89
N ARG A 93 -15.43 -16.91 9.23
CA ARG A 93 -16.87 -16.60 9.18
C ARG A 93 -17.60 -16.96 10.48
N PHE A 94 -17.12 -17.94 11.24
CA PHE A 94 -17.74 -18.38 12.49
C PHE A 94 -17.04 -17.88 13.77
N GLY A 95 -15.77 -17.46 13.70
CA GLY A 95 -15.00 -16.97 14.86
C GLY A 95 -14.30 -15.62 14.65
N GLY A 96 -14.50 -14.97 13.50
CA GLY A 96 -14.00 -13.63 13.24
C GLY A 96 -14.93 -12.56 13.81
N LYS A 97 -14.35 -11.44 14.28
CA LYS A 97 -15.13 -10.28 14.71
C LYS A 97 -16.02 -9.77 13.56
N SER A 98 -17.28 -9.45 13.84
CA SER A 98 -18.17 -8.77 12.91
C SER A 98 -17.62 -7.40 12.51
N ASP A 99 -18.12 -6.80 11.43
CA ASP A 99 -17.68 -5.46 11.05
C ASP A 99 -18.08 -4.39 12.08
N GLU A 100 -19.18 -4.60 12.81
CA GLU A 100 -19.54 -3.78 13.97
C GLU A 100 -18.52 -3.93 15.10
N GLU A 101 -18.13 -5.16 15.43
CA GLU A 101 -17.11 -5.42 16.46
C GLU A 101 -15.73 -4.89 16.06
N LYS A 102 -15.38 -4.91 14.77
CA LYS A 102 -14.14 -4.29 14.25
C LYS A 102 -14.18 -2.77 14.35
N ARG A 103 -15.32 -2.15 14.02
CA ARG A 103 -15.53 -0.70 14.17
C ARG A 103 -15.49 -0.27 15.63
N ALA A 104 -15.96 -1.11 16.54
CA ALA A 104 -15.90 -0.86 17.98
C ALA A 104 -14.49 -1.02 18.58
N ILE A 105 -13.48 -1.51 17.83
CA ILE A 105 -12.11 -1.61 18.32
C ILE A 105 -11.55 -0.21 18.53
N LYS A 106 -11.29 0.13 19.79
CA LYS A 106 -10.59 1.35 20.17
C LYS A 106 -9.08 1.15 20.08
N ARG A 107 -8.37 2.27 19.89
CA ARG A 107 -6.91 2.33 19.94
C ARG A 107 -6.41 1.90 21.32
N ASP A 108 -5.35 1.08 21.33
CA ASP A 108 -4.57 0.84 22.54
C ASP A 108 -3.57 1.98 22.72
N GLU A 109 -3.83 2.87 23.68
CA GLU A 109 -3.00 4.06 23.91
C GLU A 109 -1.55 3.72 24.29
N LYS A 110 -1.30 2.58 24.95
CA LYS A 110 0.07 2.19 25.32
C LYS A 110 0.87 1.78 24.09
N ILE A 111 0.29 0.93 23.24
CA ILE A 111 0.92 0.50 21.99
C ILE A 111 1.08 1.69 21.03
N TYR A 112 0.06 2.54 20.96
CA TYR A 112 0.09 3.76 20.17
C TYR A 112 1.25 4.66 20.59
N ASN A 113 1.33 5.05 21.86
CA ASN A 113 2.37 5.96 22.36
C ASN A 113 3.78 5.40 22.15
N LEU A 114 3.99 4.11 22.42
CA LEU A 114 5.28 3.46 22.19
C LEU A 114 5.68 3.48 20.71
N SER A 115 4.74 3.18 19.81
CA SER A 115 5.00 3.20 18.37
C SER A 115 5.25 4.61 17.87
N MET A 116 4.45 5.56 18.35
CA MET A 116 4.48 6.96 17.95
C MET A 116 5.81 7.62 18.28
N GLU A 117 6.41 7.32 19.43
CA GLU A 117 7.75 7.82 19.78
C GLU A 117 8.79 7.38 18.73
N GLY A 118 8.75 6.11 18.33
CA GLY A 118 9.63 5.56 17.30
C GLY A 118 9.40 6.19 15.93
N PHE A 119 8.13 6.36 15.52
CA PHE A 119 7.79 7.02 14.26
C PHE A 119 8.21 8.49 14.26
N LEU A 120 7.95 9.24 15.33
CA LEU A 120 8.35 10.65 15.45
C LEU A 120 9.85 10.82 15.29
N LYS A 121 10.65 10.03 16.00
CA LYS A 121 12.12 10.04 15.87
C LYS A 121 12.56 9.82 14.43
N ARG A 122 11.93 8.89 13.70
CA ARG A 122 12.25 8.62 12.28
C ARG A 122 11.79 9.73 11.33
N TYR A 123 10.60 10.28 11.54
CA TYR A 123 10.03 11.32 10.68
C TYR A 123 10.65 12.71 10.92
N GLN A 124 11.29 12.91 12.07
CA GLN A 124 12.11 14.10 12.35
C GLN A 124 13.43 14.11 11.57
N GLN A 125 13.94 12.94 11.19
CA GLN A 125 15.16 12.87 10.39
C GLN A 125 14.86 13.28 8.94
N PRO A 126 15.71 14.10 8.29
CA PRO A 126 15.50 14.51 6.91
C PRO A 126 15.56 13.30 5.97
N LEU A 127 14.89 13.37 4.82
CA LEU A 127 14.88 12.32 3.79
C LEU A 127 16.30 11.93 3.36
N ALA A 128 17.20 12.91 3.25
CA ALA A 128 18.60 12.69 2.89
C ALA A 128 19.37 11.80 3.89
N SER A 129 18.86 11.61 5.11
CA SER A 129 19.44 10.69 6.09
C SER A 129 19.11 9.22 5.81
N LEU A 130 18.09 8.94 4.98
CA LEU A 130 17.70 7.58 4.66
C LEU A 130 18.75 6.93 3.75
N PRO A 131 19.30 5.77 4.12
CA PRO A 131 20.18 5.03 3.24
C PRO A 131 19.51 4.74 1.90
N ASN A 132 20.25 4.94 0.83
CA ASN A 132 19.83 4.62 -0.54
C ASN A 132 18.60 5.38 -1.06
N TYR A 133 18.17 6.50 -0.43
CA TYR A 133 16.97 7.21 -0.90
C TYR A 133 17.05 7.61 -2.38
N GLN A 134 18.22 8.06 -2.85
CA GLN A 134 18.44 8.39 -4.25
C GLN A 134 18.32 7.17 -5.16
N ASN A 135 18.94 6.04 -4.78
CA ASN A 135 18.81 4.78 -5.53
C ASN A 135 17.35 4.31 -5.61
N ARG A 136 16.57 4.51 -4.54
CA ARG A 136 15.13 4.21 -4.53
C ARG A 136 14.36 5.11 -5.49
N LEU A 137 14.68 6.40 -5.52
CA LEU A 137 14.07 7.36 -6.45
C LEU A 137 14.38 6.99 -7.90
N ASP A 138 15.65 6.73 -8.21
CA ASP A 138 16.10 6.34 -9.55
C ASP A 138 15.45 5.02 -10.00
N SER A 139 15.31 4.06 -9.08
CA SER A 139 14.64 2.78 -9.33
C SER A 139 13.15 3.00 -9.62
N LEU A 140 12.47 3.81 -8.80
CA LEU A 140 11.07 4.16 -9.00
C LEU A 140 10.88 4.83 -10.37
N GLN A 141 11.72 5.80 -10.73
CA GLN A 141 11.64 6.48 -12.02
C GLN A 141 11.76 5.50 -13.19
N LYS A 142 12.72 4.58 -13.15
CA LYS A 142 12.88 3.53 -14.19
C LYS A 142 11.68 2.60 -14.27
N GLN A 143 11.12 2.20 -13.12
CA GLN A 143 9.95 1.33 -13.07
C GLN A 143 8.71 2.05 -13.62
N LEU A 144 8.48 3.30 -13.24
CA LEU A 144 7.35 4.11 -13.71
C LEU A 144 7.46 4.41 -15.21
N GLN A 145 8.64 4.74 -15.71
CA GLN A 145 8.88 4.95 -17.15
C GLN A 145 8.54 3.70 -17.98
N TYR A 146 8.82 2.50 -17.48
CA TYR A 146 8.41 1.26 -18.15
C TYR A 146 6.89 1.16 -18.32
N PHE A 147 6.11 1.54 -17.31
CA PHE A 147 4.65 1.53 -17.38
C PHE A 147 4.10 2.66 -18.24
N GLU A 148 4.67 3.86 -18.12
CA GLU A 148 4.32 5.01 -18.97
C GLU A 148 4.53 4.70 -20.45
N ASN A 149 5.66 4.09 -20.83
CA ASN A 149 5.96 3.65 -22.20
C ASN A 149 4.96 2.60 -22.73
N LYS A 150 4.19 1.96 -21.85
CA LYS A 150 3.11 1.03 -22.20
C LYS A 150 1.72 1.68 -22.19
N GLY A 151 1.65 3.00 -22.04
CA GLY A 151 0.40 3.76 -22.00
C GLY A 151 -0.35 3.66 -20.67
N VAL A 152 0.32 3.23 -19.60
CA VAL A 152 -0.30 3.15 -18.26
C VAL A 152 -0.36 4.54 -17.64
N LYS A 153 -1.55 4.94 -17.17
CA LYS A 153 -1.71 6.19 -16.41
C LYS A 153 -1.20 5.96 -14.98
N ILE A 154 -0.32 6.83 -14.50
CA ILE A 154 0.22 6.76 -13.14
C ILE A 154 -0.44 7.85 -12.30
N ILE A 155 -0.92 7.49 -11.12
CA ILE A 155 -1.56 8.39 -10.16
C ILE A 155 -0.94 8.15 -8.79
N PHE A 156 -0.43 9.20 -8.15
CA PHE A 156 0.04 9.11 -6.77
C PHE A 156 -1.08 9.34 -5.77
N PHE A 157 -1.01 8.68 -4.62
CA PHE A 157 -1.89 8.97 -3.49
C PHE A 157 -1.16 8.77 -2.17
N THR A 158 -1.64 9.42 -1.12
CA THR A 158 -1.07 9.33 0.22
C THR A 158 -2.12 8.74 1.15
N MET A 159 -1.78 7.69 1.89
CA MET A 159 -2.64 7.18 2.96
C MET A 159 -2.64 8.16 4.15
N PRO A 160 -3.75 8.30 4.89
CA PRO A 160 -3.76 9.11 6.09
C PRO A 160 -2.90 8.45 7.18
N ILE A 161 -1.95 9.22 7.70
CA ILE A 161 -1.18 8.96 8.92
C ILE A 161 -1.58 9.91 10.04
N ASP A 162 -1.01 9.73 11.23
CA ASP A 162 -1.23 10.63 12.36
C ASP A 162 -0.83 12.08 12.03
N PRO A 163 -1.65 13.10 12.41
CA PRO A 163 -1.38 14.50 12.10
C PRO A 163 -0.04 15.03 12.62
N LEU A 164 0.49 14.47 13.72
CA LEU A 164 1.79 14.87 14.22
C LEU A 164 2.91 14.39 13.30
N LEU A 165 2.81 13.20 12.70
CA LEU A 165 3.77 12.68 11.73
C LEU A 165 3.70 13.46 10.41
N ALA A 166 2.49 13.80 9.95
CA ALA A 166 2.27 14.55 8.71
C ALA A 166 2.88 15.98 8.72
N LYS A 167 3.23 16.49 9.91
CA LYS A 167 3.87 17.81 10.09
C LYS A 167 5.39 17.73 10.20
N GLN A 168 5.97 16.54 10.21
CA GLN A 168 7.40 16.37 10.40
C GLN A 168 8.18 16.62 9.09
N PRO A 169 9.47 17.01 9.20
CA PRO A 169 10.32 17.30 8.04
C PRO A 169 10.30 16.21 6.97
N ARG A 170 10.46 14.94 7.37
CA ARG A 170 10.56 13.83 6.40
C ARG A 170 9.32 13.69 5.52
N PHE A 171 8.13 13.81 6.09
CA PHE A 171 6.88 13.72 5.33
C PHE A 171 6.77 14.88 4.31
N ILE A 172 7.12 16.09 4.73
CA ILE A 172 7.07 17.28 3.87
C ILE A 172 8.09 17.17 2.74
N GLU A 173 9.31 16.73 3.05
CA GLU A 173 10.39 16.54 2.08
C GLU A 173 10.06 15.44 1.06
N GLU A 174 9.58 14.27 1.49
CA GLU A 174 9.15 13.19 0.60
C GLU A 174 8.07 13.67 -0.39
N ASN A 175 7.03 14.34 0.09
CA ASN A 175 5.95 14.84 -0.77
C ASN A 175 6.43 15.95 -1.71
N THR A 176 7.30 16.84 -1.25
CA THR A 176 7.87 17.92 -2.07
C THR A 176 8.74 17.35 -3.18
N LEU A 177 9.63 16.41 -2.84
CA LEU A 177 10.49 15.73 -3.80
C LEU A 177 9.66 15.06 -4.90
N LEU A 178 8.64 14.26 -4.53
CA LEU A 178 7.83 13.55 -5.52
C LEU A 178 7.11 14.51 -6.48
N LYS A 179 6.57 15.62 -5.99
CA LYS A 179 5.91 16.64 -6.83
C LYS A 179 6.88 17.39 -7.73
N GLN A 180 8.14 17.54 -7.32
CA GLN A 180 9.17 18.18 -8.13
C GLN A 180 9.76 17.21 -9.17
N THR A 181 9.87 15.93 -8.83
CA THR A 181 10.46 14.90 -9.71
C THR A 181 9.49 14.39 -10.76
N PHE A 182 8.20 14.25 -10.43
CA PHE A 182 7.22 13.60 -11.30
C PHE A 182 6.08 14.53 -11.69
N SER A 183 5.72 14.51 -12.97
CA SER A 183 4.57 15.25 -13.53
C SER A 183 3.25 14.49 -13.44
N TYR A 184 3.20 13.36 -12.73
CA TYR A 184 2.00 12.54 -12.60
C TYR A 184 0.97 13.20 -11.66
N PRO A 185 -0.34 13.02 -11.92
CA PRO A 185 -1.40 13.52 -11.04
C PRO A 185 -1.31 12.88 -9.64
N PHE A 186 -1.67 13.68 -8.63
CA PHE A 186 -1.85 13.22 -7.25
C PHE A 186 -3.34 13.27 -6.90
N LEU A 187 -3.85 12.23 -6.24
CA LEU A 187 -5.12 12.35 -5.52
C LEU A 187 -5.01 13.44 -4.44
N PRO A 188 -6.13 14.08 -4.05
CA PRO A 188 -6.13 15.06 -2.97
C PRO A 188 -5.44 14.53 -1.71
N MET A 189 -4.59 15.35 -1.09
CA MET A 189 -3.96 15.01 0.19
C MET A 189 -5.06 14.83 1.25
N PRO A 190 -5.12 13.69 1.96
CA PRO A 190 -6.11 13.51 3.00
C PRO A 190 -5.91 14.53 4.12
N LYS A 191 -7.01 14.99 4.70
CA LYS A 191 -6.96 15.72 5.96
C LYS A 191 -6.66 14.73 7.08
N HIS A 192 -5.37 14.56 7.38
CA HIS A 192 -4.87 13.60 8.39
C HIS A 192 -5.64 13.62 9.72
N SER A 193 -6.15 14.78 10.15
CA SER A 193 -6.92 14.94 11.39
C SER A 193 -8.32 14.31 11.37
N GLU A 194 -8.84 13.93 10.21
CA GLU A 194 -10.15 13.27 10.05
C GLU A 194 -10.05 11.74 10.20
N TYR A 195 -8.83 11.23 10.46
CA TYR A 195 -8.50 9.81 10.51
C TYR A 195 -7.75 9.44 11.78
N GLU A 196 -8.06 8.28 12.32
CA GLU A 196 -7.43 7.70 13.50
C GLU A 196 -6.54 6.52 13.11
N THR A 197 -5.39 6.41 13.80
CA THR A 197 -4.40 5.37 13.56
C THR A 197 -4.23 4.48 14.80
N THR A 198 -3.89 3.22 14.60
CA THR A 198 -3.55 2.29 15.69
C THR A 198 -2.19 2.57 16.30
N ASP A 199 -1.25 3.11 15.52
CA ASP A 199 0.17 3.19 15.87
C ASP A 199 0.91 4.40 15.28
N GLY A 200 0.18 5.37 14.73
CA GLY A 200 0.75 6.52 14.03
C GLY A 200 0.65 6.42 12.50
N ILE A 201 0.66 5.21 11.94
CA ILE A 201 0.70 5.02 10.46
C ILE A 201 -0.42 4.14 9.90
N ARG A 202 -0.91 3.16 10.67
CA ARG A 202 -1.95 2.23 10.21
C ARG A 202 -3.30 2.71 10.71
N LEU A 203 -4.28 2.79 9.82
CA LEU A 203 -5.63 3.24 10.18
C LEU A 203 -6.35 2.25 11.10
N LEU A 204 -7.20 2.80 11.98
CA LEU A 204 -8.30 2.06 12.58
C LEU A 204 -9.32 1.67 11.51
N TYR A 205 -10.14 0.66 11.81
CA TYR A 205 -11.05 0.08 10.84
C TYR A 205 -12.07 1.09 10.30
N GLU A 206 -12.71 1.88 11.17
CA GLU A 206 -13.64 2.94 10.75
C GLU A 206 -12.96 3.98 9.85
N SER A 207 -11.74 4.41 10.22
CA SER A 207 -10.95 5.36 9.43
C SER A 207 -10.55 4.79 8.08
N SER A 208 -10.25 3.49 8.00
CA SER A 208 -9.94 2.79 6.76
C SER A 208 -11.15 2.67 5.84
N GLU A 209 -12.33 2.33 6.36
CA GLU A 209 -13.58 2.32 5.57
C GLU A 209 -13.89 3.71 5.00
N ARG A 210 -13.76 4.73 5.85
CA ARG A 210 -13.97 6.14 5.46
C ARG A 210 -13.00 6.55 4.35
N PHE A 211 -11.71 6.29 4.53
CA PHE A 211 -10.70 6.64 3.54
C PHE A 211 -10.88 5.86 2.24
N SER A 212 -11.32 4.59 2.30
CA SER A 212 -11.58 3.79 1.10
C SER A 212 -12.68 4.40 0.23
N LYS A 213 -13.73 4.93 0.86
CA LYS A 213 -14.80 5.67 0.15
C LYS A 213 -14.28 6.95 -0.48
N GLU A 214 -13.47 7.72 0.25
CA GLU A 214 -12.85 8.94 -0.29
C GLU A 214 -11.89 8.61 -1.45
N PHE A 215 -11.07 7.58 -1.31
CA PHE A 215 -10.16 7.11 -2.34
C PHE A 215 -10.89 6.73 -3.61
N VAL A 216 -11.93 5.88 -3.54
CA VAL A 216 -12.70 5.47 -4.72
C VAL A 216 -13.36 6.67 -5.40
N LYS A 217 -13.95 7.58 -4.62
CA LYS A 217 -14.54 8.82 -5.13
C LYS A 217 -13.51 9.65 -5.90
N ASN A 218 -12.32 9.87 -5.32
CA ASN A 218 -11.26 10.66 -5.95
C ASN A 218 -10.67 9.95 -7.17
N ALA A 219 -10.51 8.63 -7.10
CA ALA A 219 -10.01 7.80 -8.20
C ALA A 219 -10.93 7.87 -9.43
N GLN A 220 -12.25 7.83 -9.24
CA GLN A 220 -13.24 7.96 -10.30
C GLN A 220 -13.31 9.37 -10.92
N GLN A 221 -12.93 10.40 -10.18
CA GLN A 221 -12.90 11.78 -10.71
C GLN A 221 -11.67 12.06 -11.56
N ILE A 222 -10.53 11.44 -11.22
CA ILE A 222 -9.25 11.64 -11.91
C ILE A 222 -9.04 10.65 -13.07
N ALA A 223 -9.70 9.50 -13.05
CA ALA A 223 -9.67 8.55 -14.16
C ALA A 223 -10.69 8.95 -15.24
N PRO A 224 -10.27 9.43 -16.43
CA PRO A 224 -11.18 9.68 -17.55
C PRO A 224 -11.53 8.40 -18.28
#